data_AF-A0A9X3C2V2-F1
#
_entry.id   AF-A0A9X3C2V2-F1
#
_cell.length_a   1.000
_cell.length_b   1.000
_cell.length_c   1.000
_cell.angle_alpha   90.00
_cell.angle_beta   90.00
_cell.angle_gamma   90.00
#
_symmetry.space_group_name_H-M   'P 1'
#
loop_
_entity.id
_entity.type
_entity.pdbx_description
1 polymer ?
#
loop_
_entity_poly.entity_id
_entity_poly.type
_entity_poly.pdbx_seq_one_letter_code
_entity_poly.pdbx_strand_id
1 'polypeptide(L)'
;MSNPPDVGDQANLARYRKGALNWLAANLESFDVRDGLGNESQIKPLTELTILMACLLRTGLESLGGPARTILAWLVDVANSAPVRDQPVRTNNQLVLRAGMCAVVAVATGNRDIGHECAVQRALDAGLLDQSERHPHHVMIERMMLDLGGFRHGLPSYAELVGNSMAGRRPDALYQHTRSAYELTHDVMFGTALGNAGLEGMSAIDRNELGCVIGDLVVRYGRSGHWDLVGEFVMCWDFLELVPDDVYARAWRLLGLAQDSDGSVPGVRVDRDDGSEAEAPDKRFGSRYHTTLVVALAATASLRRVEPVSESCPILAPGPVKAPDGADLDTQWLIGLVDRVHESRKVTVGIEVLVGLTLVEARHPGKTNVDTVISGLRDCIVDVSQLRAVPAALTLLAHSICLRQGSEIPALSVFVGLITSIVTQPAPDEETELLWFDKRLLTAALGLSAMPAQPSVHALWAVLHDTAPEAMGSLVPLALACGGYGTRRPALLSSADQMGVRTLEAIAVEALWRSDLINGCGLIRAAHALSPLRHSRRKAISDFLDAQRLPDGGFGFVDYRAVTRSMGTDLDVELDLRLPTSLAVWWTLAEINGDFRLMGSPSNSGVGGIRR
;
A
#
# COMPACT_ATOMS: atom_id res chain seq x y z
N MET A 1 -19.06 11.80 21.85
CA MET A 1 -17.92 11.88 20.92
C MET A 1 -18.27 12.98 19.92
N SER A 2 -17.50 14.07 19.90
CA SER A 2 -17.69 15.19 18.97
C SER A 2 -17.49 14.70 17.55
N ASN A 3 -18.29 15.16 16.58
CA ASN A 3 -18.03 14.87 15.17
C ASN A 3 -16.59 15.30 14.83
N PRO A 4 -15.78 14.44 14.19
CA PRO A 4 -14.44 14.82 13.76
C PRO A 4 -14.56 15.98 12.76
N PRO A 5 -13.64 16.96 12.81
CA PRO A 5 -13.68 18.10 11.91
C PRO A 5 -13.53 17.62 10.46
N ASP A 6 -14.31 18.23 9.57
CA ASP A 6 -14.22 18.02 8.13
C ASP A 6 -12.79 18.32 7.68
N VAL A 7 -12.14 17.36 7.05
CA VAL A 7 -10.69 17.41 6.77
C VAL A 7 -10.41 18.23 5.51
N GLY A 8 -11.46 18.68 4.82
CA GLY A 8 -11.43 19.79 3.88
C GLY A 8 -11.41 21.18 4.54
N ASP A 9 -11.45 21.28 5.88
CA ASP A 9 -11.42 22.57 6.55
C ASP A 9 -10.03 23.22 6.43
N GLN A 10 -9.96 24.25 5.57
CA GLN A 10 -8.78 25.09 5.39
C GLN A 10 -8.21 25.60 6.72
N ALA A 11 -9.03 25.75 7.76
CA ALA A 11 -8.57 26.13 9.10
C ALA A 11 -7.64 25.08 9.72
N ASN A 12 -7.91 23.79 9.53
CA ASN A 12 -7.06 22.71 10.05
C ASN A 12 -5.71 22.69 9.32
N LEU A 13 -5.71 22.77 7.98
CA LEU A 13 -4.49 22.84 7.18
C LEU A 13 -3.64 24.06 7.56
N ALA A 14 -4.27 25.22 7.73
CA ALA A 14 -3.60 26.43 8.18
C ALA A 14 -3.01 26.29 9.59
N ARG A 15 -3.71 25.60 10.50
CA ARG A 15 -3.21 25.27 11.85
C ARG A 15 -1.99 24.36 11.79
N TYR A 16 -2.05 23.26 11.02
CA TYR A 16 -0.94 22.32 10.89
C TYR A 16 0.30 22.98 10.32
N ARG A 17 0.13 23.75 9.24
CA ARG A 17 1.20 24.56 8.64
C ARG A 17 1.81 25.53 9.66
N LYS A 18 0.97 26.25 10.41
CA LYS A 18 1.43 27.22 11.41
C LYS A 18 2.23 26.55 12.53
N GLY A 19 1.77 25.41 13.04
CA GLY A 19 2.49 24.62 14.05
C GLY A 19 3.86 24.20 13.56
N ALA A 20 3.94 23.60 12.38
CA ALA A 20 5.21 23.15 11.79
C ALA A 20 6.18 24.31 11.55
N LEU A 21 5.70 25.44 11.00
CA LEU A 21 6.54 26.62 10.77
C LEU A 21 7.03 27.28 12.07
N ASN A 22 6.20 27.29 13.13
CA ASN A 22 6.63 27.77 14.45
C ASN A 22 7.79 26.93 14.96
N TRP A 23 7.68 25.61 14.88
CA TRP A 23 8.72 24.71 15.34
C TRP A 23 10.01 24.87 14.54
N LEU A 24 9.93 24.95 13.20
CA LEU A 24 11.09 25.17 12.34
C LEU A 24 11.79 26.50 12.67
N ALA A 25 11.02 27.58 12.86
CA ALA A 25 11.57 28.89 13.23
C ALA A 25 12.24 28.88 14.62
N ALA A 26 11.74 28.08 15.56
CA ALA A 26 12.32 27.94 16.89
C ALA A 26 13.60 27.10 16.92
N ASN A 27 13.92 26.36 15.85
CA ASN A 27 15.09 25.46 15.77
C ASN A 27 16.08 25.88 14.66
N LEU A 28 16.07 27.15 14.24
CA LEU A 28 16.94 27.65 13.16
C LEU A 28 18.44 27.45 13.42
N GLU A 29 18.88 27.47 14.68
CA GLU A 29 20.28 27.23 15.04
C GLU A 29 20.76 25.83 14.61
N SER A 30 19.87 24.82 14.59
CA SER A 30 20.21 23.47 14.14
C SER A 30 20.36 23.33 12.62
N PHE A 31 19.95 24.34 11.85
CA PHE A 31 20.17 24.42 10.40
C PHE A 31 21.44 25.22 10.05
N ASP A 32 22.12 25.78 11.04
CA ASP A 32 23.22 26.71 10.82
C ASP A 32 24.46 26.01 10.26
N VAL A 33 25.02 26.62 9.22
CA VAL A 33 26.20 26.16 8.49
C VAL A 33 27.30 27.23 8.47
N ARG A 34 27.17 28.30 9.25
CA ARG A 34 28.15 29.39 9.30
C ARG A 34 29.51 28.94 9.84
N ASP A 35 29.56 27.81 10.55
CA ASP A 35 30.83 27.15 10.93
C ASP A 35 31.46 26.36 9.78
N GLY A 36 30.78 26.25 8.62
CA GLY A 36 31.31 25.80 7.33
C GLY A 36 30.40 24.80 6.59
N LEU A 37 30.27 24.89 5.25
CA LEU A 37 29.55 23.90 4.41
C LEU A 37 30.40 22.65 4.12
N GLY A 38 31.28 22.25 5.05
CA GLY A 38 32.13 21.07 4.91
C GLY A 38 31.42 19.76 5.24
N ASN A 39 30.29 19.83 5.94
CA ASN A 39 29.56 18.68 6.44
C ASN A 39 28.25 18.47 5.66
N GLU A 40 28.18 17.40 4.87
CA GLU A 40 26.98 17.07 4.09
C GLU A 40 25.72 16.90 4.95
N SER A 41 25.87 16.43 6.19
CA SER A 41 24.74 16.25 7.11
C SER A 41 24.05 17.56 7.50
N GLN A 42 24.73 18.70 7.38
CA GLN A 42 24.16 20.04 7.64
C GLN A 42 23.66 20.73 6.37
N ILE A 43 24.23 20.39 5.20
CA ILE A 43 23.80 20.96 3.91
C ILE A 43 22.37 20.50 3.57
N LYS A 44 22.03 19.24 3.82
CA LYS A 44 20.72 18.68 3.46
C LYS A 44 19.56 19.41 4.19
N PRO A 45 19.54 19.54 5.53
CA PRO A 45 18.48 20.28 6.22
C PRO A 45 18.30 21.72 5.70
N LEU A 46 19.41 22.43 5.47
CA LEU A 46 19.37 23.81 4.98
C LEU A 46 18.86 23.90 3.53
N THR A 47 19.21 22.92 2.69
CA THR A 47 18.70 22.81 1.33
C THR A 47 17.18 22.63 1.37
N GLU A 48 16.68 21.69 2.16
CA GLU A 48 15.24 21.43 2.35
C GLU A 48 14.49 22.66 2.87
N LEU A 49 15.06 23.39 3.83
CA LEU A 49 14.49 24.63 4.35
C LEU A 49 14.41 25.73 3.27
N THR A 50 15.42 25.79 2.40
CA THR A 50 15.44 26.68 1.23
C THR A 50 14.35 26.30 0.23
N ILE A 51 14.10 25.00 0.01
CA ILE A 51 12.98 24.50 -0.84
C ILE A 51 11.64 24.96 -0.27
N LEU A 52 11.42 24.75 1.03
CA LEU A 52 10.21 25.19 1.72
C LEU A 52 9.99 26.70 1.53
N MET A 53 11.04 27.50 1.69
CA MET A 53 10.94 28.95 1.51
C MET A 53 10.62 29.34 0.07
N ALA A 54 11.27 28.71 -0.91
CA ALA A 54 10.95 28.92 -2.32
C ALA A 54 9.49 28.62 -2.63
N CYS A 55 8.94 27.54 -2.05
CA CYS A 55 7.51 27.19 -2.17
C CYS A 55 6.59 28.23 -1.53
N LEU A 56 6.91 28.72 -0.32
CA LEU A 56 6.12 29.72 0.39
C LEU A 56 6.12 31.07 -0.32
N LEU A 57 7.27 31.51 -0.85
CA LEU A 57 7.38 32.79 -1.55
C LEU A 57 6.49 32.89 -2.79
N ARG A 58 6.06 31.75 -3.36
CA ARG A 58 5.10 31.72 -4.47
C ARG A 58 3.72 32.24 -4.11
N THR A 59 3.34 32.26 -2.83
CA THR A 59 2.07 32.86 -2.40
C THR A 59 2.17 34.38 -2.26
N GLY A 60 3.33 34.96 -2.55
CA GLY A 60 3.62 36.39 -2.40
C GLY A 60 4.28 36.70 -1.06
N LEU A 61 5.24 37.61 -1.05
CA LEU A 61 5.99 37.99 0.15
C LEU A 61 5.08 38.57 1.24
N GLU A 62 4.02 39.28 0.85
CA GLU A 62 2.99 39.85 1.71
C GLU A 62 2.16 38.78 2.44
N SER A 63 1.99 37.60 1.83
CA SER A 63 1.21 36.49 2.40
C SER A 63 1.95 35.73 3.51
N LEU A 64 3.27 35.94 3.66
CA LEU A 64 4.06 35.24 4.66
C LEU A 64 3.65 35.65 6.08
N GLY A 65 3.31 34.64 6.89
CA GLY A 65 3.11 34.80 8.34
C GLY A 65 4.42 35.01 9.10
N GLY A 66 4.31 35.41 10.37
CA GLY A 66 5.47 35.72 11.23
C GLY A 66 6.58 34.66 11.22
N PRO A 67 6.31 33.38 11.48
CA PRO A 67 7.34 32.34 11.48
C PRO A 67 8.04 32.17 10.14
N ALA A 68 7.31 32.23 9.02
CA ALA A 68 7.90 32.14 7.68
C ALA A 68 8.81 33.35 7.40
N ARG A 69 8.42 34.57 7.84
CA ARG A 69 9.27 35.76 7.73
C ARG A 69 10.54 35.64 8.56
N THR A 70 10.48 35.05 9.75
CA THR A 70 11.66 34.76 10.58
C THR A 70 12.62 33.82 9.87
N ILE A 71 12.11 32.70 9.33
CA ILE A 71 12.92 31.75 8.54
C ILE A 71 13.54 32.45 7.33
N LEU A 72 12.77 33.27 6.61
CA LEU A 72 13.27 33.99 5.43
C LEU A 72 14.40 34.96 5.78
N ALA A 73 14.22 35.78 6.82
CA ALA A 73 15.23 36.71 7.27
C ALA A 73 16.53 35.99 7.68
N TRP A 74 16.39 34.86 8.37
CA TRP A 74 17.51 34.00 8.74
C TRP A 74 18.22 33.40 7.51
N LEU A 75 17.49 32.89 6.52
CA LEU A 75 18.09 32.36 5.28
C LEU A 75 18.87 33.44 4.53
N VAL A 76 18.35 34.67 4.49
CA VAL A 76 19.06 35.82 3.89
C VAL A 76 20.34 36.15 4.65
N ASP A 77 20.31 36.12 6.00
CA ASP A 77 21.51 36.33 6.82
C ASP A 77 22.57 35.24 6.58
N VAL A 78 22.15 33.96 6.58
CA VAL A 78 23.04 32.82 6.31
C VAL A 78 23.65 32.92 4.92
N ALA A 79 22.86 33.23 3.89
CA ALA A 79 23.34 33.39 2.52
C ALA A 79 24.41 34.50 2.41
N ASN A 80 24.25 35.60 3.16
CA ASN A 80 25.18 36.73 3.15
C ASN A 80 26.43 36.53 4.04
N SER A 81 26.49 35.45 4.82
CA SER A 81 27.63 35.17 5.68
C SER A 81 28.89 34.84 4.86
N ALA A 82 30.06 35.33 5.30
CA ALA A 82 31.31 35.10 4.59
C ALA A 82 31.64 33.61 4.36
N PRO A 83 31.43 32.70 5.35
CA PRO A 83 31.67 31.27 5.16
C PRO A 83 30.83 30.65 4.03
N VAL A 84 29.55 31.04 3.92
CA VAL A 84 28.65 30.54 2.87
C VAL A 84 28.93 31.19 1.53
N ARG A 85 29.21 32.49 1.49
CA ARG A 85 29.47 33.24 0.26
C ARG A 85 30.80 32.88 -0.38
N ASP A 86 31.87 32.85 0.41
CA ASP A 86 33.25 32.79 -0.10
C ASP A 86 33.71 31.34 -0.37
N GLN A 87 32.96 30.34 0.10
CA GLN A 87 33.28 28.94 -0.15
C GLN A 87 33.18 28.58 -1.66
N PRO A 88 34.02 27.70 -2.21
CA PRO A 88 33.84 27.19 -3.57
C PRO A 88 32.73 26.14 -3.65
N VAL A 89 32.03 26.08 -4.78
CA VAL A 89 31.06 25.01 -5.09
C VAL A 89 31.82 23.79 -5.59
N ARG A 90 31.77 22.68 -4.84
CA ARG A 90 32.52 21.46 -5.14
C ARG A 90 31.65 20.22 -5.35
N THR A 91 30.39 20.27 -4.90
CA THR A 91 29.45 19.15 -5.00
C THR A 91 28.11 19.60 -5.56
N ASN A 92 27.33 18.66 -6.08
CA ASN A 92 25.99 18.96 -6.60
C ASN A 92 25.07 19.49 -5.49
N ASN A 93 25.15 18.97 -4.27
CA ASN A 93 24.35 19.46 -3.14
C ASN A 93 24.66 20.94 -2.82
N GLN A 94 25.95 21.32 -2.86
CA GLN A 94 26.34 22.73 -2.69
C GLN A 94 25.83 23.61 -3.83
N LEU A 95 25.84 23.10 -5.07
CA LEU A 95 25.32 23.79 -6.23
C LEU A 95 23.80 24.04 -6.10
N VAL A 96 23.04 22.99 -5.78
CA VAL A 96 21.59 23.03 -5.56
C VAL A 96 21.24 24.02 -4.45
N LEU A 97 21.91 23.92 -3.31
CA LEU A 97 21.71 24.84 -2.19
C LEU A 97 21.93 26.29 -2.61
N ARG A 98 23.05 26.57 -3.30
CA ARG A 98 23.37 27.95 -3.72
C ARG A 98 22.42 28.50 -4.75
N ALA A 99 22.02 27.69 -5.73
CA ALA A 99 21.04 28.10 -6.72
C ALA A 99 19.70 28.46 -6.04
N GLY A 100 19.24 27.64 -5.10
CA GLY A 100 18.05 27.92 -4.30
C GLY A 100 18.18 29.18 -3.44
N MET A 101 19.32 29.38 -2.75
CA MET A 101 19.58 30.59 -1.98
C MET A 101 19.57 31.85 -2.85
N CYS A 102 20.16 31.80 -4.05
CA CYS A 102 20.10 32.93 -5.00
C CYS A 102 18.65 33.31 -5.32
N ALA A 103 17.82 32.32 -5.62
CA ALA A 103 16.40 32.54 -5.92
C ALA A 103 15.65 33.16 -4.74
N VAL A 104 15.82 32.59 -3.54
CA VAL A 104 15.15 33.06 -2.32
C VAL A 104 15.59 34.48 -1.96
N VAL A 105 16.89 34.79 -1.99
CA VAL A 105 17.42 36.14 -1.69
C VAL A 105 16.94 37.17 -2.72
N ALA A 106 16.94 36.82 -4.01
CA ALA A 106 16.49 37.70 -5.07
C ALA A 106 15.02 38.11 -4.89
N VAL A 107 14.15 37.15 -4.57
CA VAL A 107 12.73 37.43 -4.30
C VAL A 107 12.55 38.24 -3.01
N ALA A 108 13.29 37.91 -1.96
CA ALA A 108 13.12 38.56 -0.65
C ALA A 108 13.59 40.02 -0.63
N THR A 109 14.68 40.32 -1.34
CA THR A 109 15.34 41.63 -1.29
C THR A 109 15.04 42.50 -2.51
N GLY A 110 14.51 41.92 -3.59
CA GLY A 110 14.40 42.57 -4.90
C GLY A 110 15.75 42.77 -5.60
N ASN A 111 16.86 42.28 -5.02
CA ASN A 111 18.21 42.45 -5.54
C ASN A 111 18.87 41.10 -5.82
N ARG A 112 19.54 41.00 -6.96
CA ARG A 112 20.30 39.81 -7.34
C ARG A 112 21.70 39.86 -6.75
N ASP A 113 22.15 38.76 -6.15
CA ASP A 113 23.54 38.62 -5.69
C ASP A 113 24.42 38.12 -6.85
N ILE A 114 25.05 39.08 -7.54
CA ILE A 114 25.91 38.80 -8.70
C ILE A 114 27.08 37.87 -8.32
N GLY A 115 27.58 37.96 -7.08
CA GLY A 115 28.71 37.15 -6.62
C GLY A 115 28.35 35.67 -6.53
N HIS A 116 27.24 35.36 -5.86
CA HIS A 116 26.72 33.99 -5.77
C HIS A 116 26.33 33.43 -7.14
N GLU A 117 25.66 34.23 -7.97
CA GLU A 117 25.26 33.82 -9.31
C GLU A 117 26.46 33.48 -10.19
N CYS A 118 27.52 34.31 -10.16
CA CYS A 118 28.76 34.02 -10.89
C CYS A 118 29.45 32.75 -10.39
N ALA A 119 29.36 32.43 -9.09
CA ALA A 119 29.92 31.20 -8.55
C ALA A 119 29.16 29.96 -9.05
N VAL A 120 27.83 30.00 -9.04
CA VAL A 120 26.97 28.91 -9.55
C VAL A 120 27.19 28.72 -11.05
N GLN A 121 27.15 29.79 -11.85
CA GLN A 121 27.33 29.69 -13.30
C GLN A 121 28.71 29.16 -13.68
N ARG A 122 29.79 29.59 -13.00
CA ARG A 122 31.14 29.04 -13.25
C ARG A 122 31.26 27.56 -12.94
N ALA A 123 30.57 27.08 -11.90
CA ALA A 123 30.55 25.65 -11.58
C ALA A 123 29.80 24.83 -12.67
N LEU A 124 28.70 25.36 -13.20
CA LEU A 124 27.98 24.77 -14.34
C LEU A 124 28.84 24.76 -15.61
N ASP A 125 29.46 25.89 -15.95
CA ASP A 125 30.32 26.02 -17.13
C ASP A 125 31.56 25.11 -17.05
N ALA A 126 32.01 24.77 -15.84
CA ALA A 126 33.09 23.82 -15.59
C ALA A 126 32.65 22.33 -15.67
N GLY A 127 31.37 22.06 -15.96
CA GLY A 127 30.84 20.70 -16.08
C GLY A 127 30.71 19.97 -14.76
N LEU A 128 30.46 20.67 -13.64
CA LEU A 128 30.33 20.05 -12.30
C LEU A 128 29.25 18.96 -12.29
N LEU A 129 28.13 19.19 -12.97
CA LEU A 129 27.02 18.24 -13.04
C LEU A 129 27.38 16.94 -13.78
N ASP A 130 28.42 16.95 -14.62
CA ASP A 130 28.82 15.79 -15.43
C ASP A 130 29.84 14.88 -14.70
N GLN A 131 30.19 15.22 -13.46
CA GLN A 131 31.23 14.51 -12.69
C GLN A 131 30.71 13.33 -11.87
N SER A 132 29.40 13.07 -11.85
CA SER A 132 28.79 11.98 -11.09
C SER A 132 27.59 11.34 -11.80
N GLU A 133 27.41 10.04 -11.56
CA GLU A 133 26.17 9.35 -11.89
C GLU A 133 25.03 9.86 -11.00
N ARG A 134 23.86 10.10 -11.61
CA ARG A 134 22.71 10.72 -10.94
C ARG A 134 21.43 9.95 -11.25
N HIS A 135 20.61 9.75 -10.22
CA HIS A 135 19.25 9.25 -10.41
C HIS A 135 18.35 10.34 -11.01
N PRO A 136 17.29 9.98 -11.76
CA PRO A 136 16.40 10.95 -12.40
C PRO A 136 15.88 12.04 -11.46
N HIS A 137 15.39 11.68 -10.27
CA HIS A 137 14.89 12.66 -9.29
C HIS A 137 15.98 13.63 -8.77
N HIS A 138 17.24 13.20 -8.65
CA HIS A 138 18.36 14.10 -8.32
C HIS A 138 18.58 15.14 -9.44
N VAL A 139 18.45 14.74 -10.70
CA VAL A 139 18.54 15.67 -11.83
C VAL A 139 17.35 16.62 -11.87
N MET A 140 16.15 16.18 -11.46
CA MET A 140 14.97 17.03 -11.40
C MET A 140 15.07 18.13 -10.32
N ILE A 141 15.58 17.82 -9.12
CA ILE A 141 15.82 18.84 -8.09
C ILE A 141 16.92 19.82 -8.52
N GLU A 142 17.99 19.35 -9.16
CA GLU A 142 19.02 20.21 -9.77
C GLU A 142 18.41 21.16 -10.79
N ARG A 143 17.65 20.63 -11.75
CA ARG A 143 16.94 21.43 -12.75
C ARG A 143 16.02 22.45 -12.10
N MET A 144 15.20 22.04 -11.14
CA MET A 144 14.27 22.93 -10.44
C MET A 144 14.98 24.10 -9.76
N MET A 145 16.08 23.85 -9.04
CA MET A 145 16.80 24.94 -8.38
C MET A 145 17.51 25.86 -9.36
N LEU A 146 18.01 25.32 -10.46
CA LEU A 146 18.65 26.12 -11.50
C LEU A 146 17.62 26.97 -12.28
N ASP A 147 16.45 26.41 -12.61
CA ASP A 147 15.32 27.11 -13.22
C ASP A 147 14.84 28.24 -12.30
N LEU A 148 14.67 27.97 -10.99
CA LEU A 148 14.29 28.98 -9.99
C LEU A 148 15.32 30.12 -9.86
N GLY A 149 16.61 29.79 -9.96
CA GLY A 149 17.70 30.78 -9.92
C GLY A 149 17.95 31.50 -11.25
N GLY A 150 17.30 31.09 -12.34
CA GLY A 150 17.49 31.66 -13.67
C GLY A 150 18.85 31.36 -14.30
N PHE A 151 19.46 30.21 -13.96
CA PHE A 151 20.77 29.80 -14.47
C PHE A 151 20.70 29.13 -15.84
N ARG A 152 21.76 29.25 -16.64
CA ARG A 152 21.85 28.52 -17.91
C ARG A 152 22.41 27.12 -17.69
N HIS A 153 21.70 26.10 -18.15
CA HIS A 153 22.13 24.70 -18.05
C HIS A 153 21.62 23.86 -19.23
N GLY A 154 22.22 22.69 -19.42
CA GLY A 154 21.87 21.71 -20.46
C GLY A 154 21.06 20.50 -19.98
N LEU A 155 20.46 20.56 -18.78
CA LEU A 155 19.70 19.43 -18.22
C LEU A 155 18.45 19.07 -19.06
N PRO A 156 18.07 17.77 -19.15
CA PRO A 156 16.88 17.32 -19.89
C PRO A 156 15.58 17.90 -19.34
N SER A 157 14.54 17.98 -20.19
CA SER A 157 13.20 18.46 -19.80
C SER A 157 12.59 17.65 -18.66
N TYR A 158 11.65 18.24 -17.91
CA TYR A 158 10.93 17.49 -16.88
C TYR A 158 10.22 16.26 -17.44
N ALA A 159 9.61 16.36 -18.63
CA ALA A 159 8.95 15.23 -19.28
C ALA A 159 9.92 14.08 -19.62
N GLU A 160 11.12 14.40 -20.13
CA GLU A 160 12.17 13.40 -20.38
C GLU A 160 12.69 12.77 -19.08
N LEU A 161 12.90 13.58 -18.03
CA LEU A 161 13.36 13.09 -16.74
C LEU A 161 12.31 12.15 -16.12
N VAL A 162 11.03 12.54 -16.14
CA VAL A 162 9.91 11.78 -15.58
C VAL A 162 9.68 10.49 -16.39
N GLY A 163 9.74 10.57 -17.72
CA GLY A 163 9.63 9.38 -18.58
C GLY A 163 10.72 8.33 -18.31
N ASN A 164 11.90 8.77 -17.85
CA ASN A 164 13.00 7.89 -17.47
C ASN A 164 13.00 7.45 -16.00
N SER A 165 12.10 8.01 -15.18
CA SER A 165 12.03 7.79 -13.74
C SER A 165 11.13 6.61 -13.34
N MET A 166 10.96 6.38 -12.05
CA MET A 166 10.04 5.35 -11.55
C MET A 166 8.59 5.69 -11.86
N ALA A 167 8.19 6.96 -11.68
CA ALA A 167 6.86 7.44 -12.03
C ALA A 167 6.50 7.17 -13.51
N GLY A 168 7.45 7.34 -14.43
CA GLY A 168 7.27 7.02 -15.86
C GLY A 168 7.19 5.53 -16.18
N ARG A 169 7.64 4.65 -15.28
CA ARG A 169 7.68 3.18 -15.46
C ARG A 169 6.47 2.45 -14.87
N ARG A 170 5.38 3.16 -14.57
CA ARG A 170 4.13 2.60 -14.02
C ARG A 170 4.39 1.81 -12.72
N PRO A 171 4.71 2.51 -11.62
CA PRO A 171 4.97 1.84 -10.36
C PRO A 171 3.75 1.05 -9.89
N ASP A 172 3.98 -0.02 -9.13
CA ASP A 172 2.92 -0.73 -8.41
C ASP A 172 3.29 -0.82 -6.92
N ALA A 173 2.32 -0.52 -6.04
CA ALA A 173 2.49 -0.49 -4.60
C ALA A 173 2.97 -1.83 -4.01
N LEU A 174 2.67 -2.97 -4.67
CA LEU A 174 3.13 -4.30 -4.28
C LEU A 174 4.66 -4.46 -4.34
N TYR A 175 5.34 -3.69 -5.18
CA TYR A 175 6.80 -3.75 -5.33
C TYR A 175 7.52 -2.58 -4.65
N GLN A 176 6.79 -1.66 -4.00
CA GLN A 176 7.40 -0.51 -3.35
C GLN A 176 7.88 -0.83 -1.94
N HIS A 177 9.18 -0.66 -1.70
CA HIS A 177 9.75 -0.57 -0.35
C HIS A 177 9.99 0.89 0.03
N THR A 178 10.37 1.16 1.28
CA THR A 178 10.54 2.53 1.80
C THR A 178 11.42 3.41 0.93
N ARG A 179 12.59 2.94 0.51
CA ARG A 179 13.46 3.72 -0.40
C ARG A 179 12.81 4.04 -1.76
N SER A 180 12.16 3.07 -2.42
CA SER A 180 11.54 3.30 -3.73
C SER A 180 10.29 4.17 -3.62
N ALA A 181 9.61 4.13 -2.48
CA ALA A 181 8.52 5.07 -2.15
C ALA A 181 9.03 6.52 -2.09
N TYR A 182 10.17 6.79 -1.45
CA TYR A 182 10.80 8.12 -1.49
C TYR A 182 11.25 8.52 -2.90
N GLU A 183 11.78 7.58 -3.67
CA GLU A 183 12.16 7.86 -5.07
C GLU A 183 10.93 8.25 -5.90
N LEU A 184 9.78 7.59 -5.69
CA LEU A 184 8.52 7.91 -6.33
C LEU A 184 7.97 9.28 -5.91
N THR A 185 8.00 9.62 -4.62
CA THR A 185 7.55 10.94 -4.17
C THR A 185 8.42 12.04 -4.77
N HIS A 186 9.75 11.85 -4.80
CA HIS A 186 10.69 12.79 -5.40
C HIS A 186 10.45 12.96 -6.91
N ASP A 187 10.20 11.87 -7.64
CA ASP A 187 9.86 11.94 -9.07
C ASP A 187 8.64 12.83 -9.32
N VAL A 188 7.57 12.68 -8.52
CA VAL A 188 6.35 13.48 -8.67
C VAL A 188 6.57 14.93 -8.21
N MET A 189 7.18 15.12 -7.05
CA MET A 189 7.44 16.44 -6.48
C MET A 189 8.31 17.29 -7.40
N PHE A 190 9.43 16.75 -7.88
CA PHE A 190 10.36 17.52 -8.71
C PHE A 190 9.97 17.49 -10.19
N GLY A 191 9.29 16.45 -10.67
CA GLY A 191 8.74 16.39 -12.04
C GLY A 191 7.65 17.42 -12.31
N THR A 192 6.92 17.82 -11.26
CA THR A 192 5.95 18.95 -11.29
C THR A 192 6.59 20.28 -10.87
N ALA A 193 7.89 20.29 -10.56
CA ALA A 193 8.62 21.41 -9.97
C ALA A 193 7.89 22.00 -8.73
N LEU A 194 7.38 21.13 -7.86
CA LEU A 194 6.56 21.46 -6.69
C LEU A 194 5.30 22.24 -7.07
N GLY A 195 4.65 21.81 -8.17
CA GLY A 195 3.52 22.47 -8.80
C GLY A 195 3.86 23.79 -9.52
N ASN A 196 5.11 24.04 -9.92
CA ASN A 196 5.49 25.21 -10.73
C ASN A 196 5.30 24.98 -12.22
N ALA A 197 5.66 23.80 -12.71
CA ALA A 197 5.66 23.48 -14.14
C ALA A 197 4.28 23.01 -14.64
N GLY A 198 3.25 23.06 -13.78
CA GLY A 198 1.98 22.39 -14.03
C GLY A 198 2.18 20.88 -14.22
N LEU A 199 1.33 20.28 -15.05
CA LEU A 199 1.34 18.84 -15.35
C LEU A 199 2.07 18.50 -16.65
N GLU A 200 2.74 19.46 -17.30
CA GLU A 200 3.43 19.23 -18.58
C GLU A 200 4.49 18.12 -18.47
N GLY A 201 5.28 18.16 -17.39
CA GLY A 201 6.27 17.12 -17.06
C GLY A 201 5.66 15.74 -16.77
N MET A 202 4.37 15.69 -16.43
CA MET A 202 3.62 14.47 -16.08
C MET A 202 2.67 14.02 -17.21
N SER A 203 2.71 14.67 -18.38
CA SER A 203 1.76 14.45 -19.47
C SER A 203 1.72 13.02 -20.03
N ALA A 204 2.83 12.27 -19.90
CA ALA A 204 2.93 10.88 -20.32
C ALA A 204 2.43 9.86 -19.27
N ILE A 205 2.09 10.32 -18.06
CA ILE A 205 1.70 9.45 -16.95
C ILE A 205 0.19 9.40 -16.81
N ASP A 206 -0.35 8.20 -16.62
CA ASP A 206 -1.72 8.03 -16.16
C ASP A 206 -1.81 8.45 -14.68
N ARG A 207 -2.27 9.69 -14.46
CA ARG A 207 -2.42 10.28 -13.13
C ARG A 207 -3.40 9.48 -12.25
N ASN A 208 -4.43 8.89 -12.83
CA ASN A 208 -5.42 8.13 -12.08
C ASN A 208 -4.83 6.80 -11.60
N GLU A 209 -4.06 6.11 -12.45
CA GLU A 209 -3.32 4.90 -12.07
C GLU A 209 -2.30 5.21 -10.99
N LEU A 210 -1.47 6.25 -11.18
CA LEU A 210 -0.51 6.70 -10.17
C LEU A 210 -1.19 7.13 -8.86
N GLY A 211 -2.35 7.79 -8.94
CA GLY A 211 -3.17 8.13 -7.78
C GLY A 211 -3.66 6.91 -6.99
N CYS A 212 -3.96 5.79 -7.67
CA CYS A 212 -4.27 4.52 -6.98
C CYS A 212 -3.06 4.02 -6.18
N VAL A 213 -1.88 4.06 -6.79
CA VAL A 213 -0.63 3.62 -6.17
C VAL A 213 -0.29 4.48 -4.96
N ILE A 214 -0.38 5.81 -5.11
CA ILE A 214 -0.20 6.76 -4.00
C ILE A 214 -1.21 6.48 -2.87
N GLY A 215 -2.48 6.22 -3.21
CA GLY A 215 -3.51 5.83 -2.23
C GLY A 215 -3.14 4.60 -1.42
N ASP A 216 -2.67 3.54 -2.07
CA ASP A 216 -2.24 2.33 -1.37
C ASP A 216 -1.05 2.61 -0.43
N LEU A 217 -0.07 3.39 -0.91
CA LEU A 217 1.11 3.73 -0.13
C LEU A 217 0.77 4.63 1.06
N VAL A 218 -0.18 5.55 0.92
CA VAL A 218 -0.69 6.35 2.04
C VAL A 218 -1.29 5.46 3.14
N VAL A 219 -2.14 4.50 2.77
CA VAL A 219 -2.74 3.55 3.73
C VAL A 219 -1.65 2.74 4.43
N ARG A 220 -0.73 2.16 3.65
CA ARG A 220 0.41 1.38 4.16
C ARG A 220 1.24 2.19 5.15
N TYR A 221 1.80 3.32 4.70
CA TYR A 221 2.73 4.10 5.50
C TYR A 221 2.05 4.77 6.69
N GLY A 222 0.77 5.13 6.56
CA GLY A 222 -0.06 5.63 7.66
C GLY A 222 -0.24 4.59 8.77
N ARG A 223 -0.42 3.30 8.44
CA ARG A 223 -0.55 2.23 9.43
C ARG A 223 0.75 1.92 10.16
N SER A 224 1.88 2.04 9.48
CA SER A 224 3.22 1.89 10.08
C SER A 224 3.74 3.15 10.79
N GLY A 225 3.01 4.27 10.75
CA GLY A 225 3.44 5.53 11.34
C GLY A 225 4.63 6.20 10.65
N HIS A 226 4.84 5.93 9.36
CA HIS A 226 5.83 6.59 8.53
C HIS A 226 5.29 7.96 8.06
N TRP A 227 5.14 8.89 8.98
CA TRP A 227 4.46 10.19 8.76
C TRP A 227 5.12 11.06 7.69
N ASP A 228 6.42 10.87 7.50
CA ASP A 228 7.19 11.52 6.45
C ASP A 228 6.65 11.18 5.05
N LEU A 229 6.67 9.88 4.70
CA LEU A 229 6.10 9.40 3.45
C LEU A 229 4.60 9.70 3.32
N VAL A 230 3.83 9.65 4.40
CA VAL A 230 2.41 10.06 4.37
C VAL A 230 2.29 11.52 3.93
N GLY A 231 3.10 12.42 4.50
CA GLY A 231 3.12 13.83 4.12
C GLY A 231 3.59 14.06 2.69
N GLU A 232 4.63 13.36 2.24
CA GLU A 232 5.10 13.45 0.85
C GLU A 232 4.07 12.94 -0.15
N PHE A 233 3.37 11.83 0.15
CA PHE A 233 2.32 11.32 -0.72
C PHE A 233 1.10 12.23 -0.79
N VAL A 234 0.71 12.85 0.33
CA VAL A 234 -0.34 13.88 0.35
C VAL A 234 0.06 15.07 -0.53
N MET A 235 1.30 15.51 -0.43
CA MET A 235 1.84 16.57 -1.29
C MET A 235 1.87 16.16 -2.77
N CYS A 236 2.27 14.92 -3.09
CA CYS A 236 2.19 14.37 -4.44
C CYS A 236 0.76 14.34 -4.97
N TRP A 237 -0.22 14.03 -4.11
CA TRP A 237 -1.64 14.03 -4.43
C TRP A 237 -2.10 15.42 -4.90
N ASP A 238 -1.65 16.47 -4.23
CA ASP A 238 -1.92 17.86 -4.59
C ASP A 238 -1.21 18.26 -5.88
N PHE A 239 0.06 17.93 -6.05
CA PHE A 239 0.83 18.28 -7.25
C PHE A 239 0.37 17.56 -8.52
N LEU A 240 -0.24 16.39 -8.38
CA LEU A 240 -0.89 15.66 -9.48
C LEU A 240 -2.31 16.17 -9.78
N GLU A 241 -2.83 17.10 -8.98
CA GLU A 241 -4.20 17.62 -9.07
C GLU A 241 -5.25 16.51 -9.06
N LEU A 242 -5.02 15.45 -8.27
CA LEU A 242 -5.98 14.35 -8.14
C LEU A 242 -7.26 14.87 -7.45
N VAL A 243 -8.34 14.10 -7.44
CA VAL A 243 -9.52 14.46 -6.65
C VAL A 243 -9.27 14.08 -5.18
N PRO A 244 -9.52 14.96 -4.19
CA PRO A 244 -9.49 14.57 -2.78
C PRO A 244 -10.52 13.46 -2.50
N ASP A 245 -10.10 12.42 -1.80
CA ASP A 245 -10.97 11.32 -1.36
C ASP A 245 -10.79 11.05 0.15
N ASP A 246 -11.44 10.00 0.68
CA ASP A 246 -11.32 9.72 2.12
C ASP A 246 -9.93 9.21 2.52
N VAL A 247 -9.15 8.64 1.60
CA VAL A 247 -7.75 8.27 1.85
C VAL A 247 -6.93 9.53 2.07
N TYR A 248 -7.09 10.53 1.19
CA TYR A 248 -6.49 11.84 1.33
C TYR A 248 -6.92 12.55 2.63
N ALA A 249 -8.22 12.56 2.94
CA ALA A 249 -8.73 13.12 4.20
C ALA A 249 -8.20 12.37 5.44
N ARG A 250 -8.11 11.03 5.39
CA ARG A 250 -7.56 10.24 6.49
C ARG A 250 -6.08 10.52 6.69
N ALA A 251 -5.31 10.68 5.62
CA ALA A 251 -3.90 11.04 5.70
C ALA A 251 -3.69 12.35 6.48
N TRP A 252 -4.48 13.38 6.19
CA TRP A 252 -4.45 14.64 6.92
C TRP A 252 -4.84 14.50 8.40
N ARG A 253 -5.83 13.66 8.73
CA ARG A 253 -6.14 13.35 10.14
C ARG A 253 -4.97 12.67 10.84
N LEU A 254 -4.33 11.71 10.19
CA LEU A 254 -3.17 11.01 10.74
C LEU A 254 -2.00 11.97 10.98
N LEU A 255 -1.67 12.84 10.02
CA LEU A 255 -0.65 13.87 10.20
C LEU A 255 -1.00 14.84 11.32
N GLY A 256 -2.27 15.25 11.40
CA GLY A 256 -2.74 16.13 12.47
C GLY A 256 -2.71 15.50 13.86
N LEU A 257 -2.95 14.19 13.97
CA LEU A 257 -2.83 13.43 15.21
C LEU A 257 -1.36 13.17 15.59
N ALA A 258 -0.47 13.09 14.60
CA ALA A 258 0.96 12.91 14.80
C ALA A 258 1.68 14.21 15.19
N GLN A 259 1.10 15.38 14.91
CA GLN A 259 1.70 16.67 15.28
C GLN A 259 1.60 16.91 16.79
N ASP A 260 2.75 17.07 17.45
CA ASP A 260 2.85 17.40 18.87
C ASP A 260 2.39 18.84 19.13
N SER A 261 2.13 19.16 20.41
CA SER A 261 1.66 20.49 20.82
C SER A 261 2.65 21.62 20.52
N ASP A 262 3.94 21.33 20.36
CA ASP A 262 4.97 22.29 19.94
C ASP A 262 5.05 22.48 18.42
N GLY A 263 4.25 21.73 17.65
CA GLY A 263 4.15 21.80 16.21
C GLY A 263 5.08 20.84 15.45
N SER A 264 5.98 20.14 16.13
CA SER A 264 6.81 19.11 15.50
C SER A 264 6.04 17.83 15.20
N VAL A 265 6.51 17.09 14.21
CA VAL A 265 5.99 15.78 13.84
C VAL A 265 7.13 14.77 13.99
N PRO A 266 6.94 13.66 14.72
CA PRO A 266 7.98 12.65 14.86
C PRO A 266 8.27 11.98 13.52
N GLY A 267 9.54 11.70 13.25
CA GLY A 267 9.96 10.83 12.16
C GLY A 267 9.64 9.37 12.42
N VAL A 268 10.21 8.50 11.58
CA VAL A 268 10.07 7.04 11.71
C VAL A 268 10.50 6.62 13.11
N ARG A 269 9.62 5.89 13.81
CA ARG A 269 9.98 5.19 15.04
C ARG A 269 10.97 4.09 14.67
N VAL A 270 12.26 4.36 14.79
CA VAL A 270 13.24 3.29 14.95
C VAL A 270 12.92 2.70 16.31
N ASP A 271 12.63 1.39 16.38
CA ASP A 271 12.30 0.68 17.63
C ASP A 271 13.25 1.16 18.73
N ARG A 272 12.71 2.01 19.61
CA ARG A 272 13.48 2.56 20.72
C ARG A 272 13.58 1.45 21.73
N ASP A 273 14.81 1.06 22.07
CA ASP A 273 15.06 0.42 23.35
C ASP A 273 14.36 1.26 24.42
N ASP A 274 13.39 0.62 25.04
CA ASP A 274 12.44 1.08 26.03
C ASP A 274 13.15 1.33 27.37
N GLY A 275 14.02 2.34 27.38
CA GLY A 275 14.82 2.64 28.57
C GLY A 275 15.53 3.98 28.49
N SER A 276 14.84 5.02 28.97
CA SER A 276 15.40 6.25 29.57
C SER A 276 16.57 6.96 28.87
N GLU A 277 16.30 8.15 28.33
CA GLU A 277 16.99 9.42 28.65
C GLU A 277 16.30 10.53 27.85
N ALA A 278 16.30 11.77 28.37
CA ALA A 278 15.88 12.92 27.56
C ALA A 278 16.77 12.98 26.31
N GLU A 279 16.19 12.85 25.12
CA GLU A 279 16.98 12.89 23.89
C GLU A 279 17.78 14.19 23.83
N ALA A 280 19.09 14.07 23.61
CA ALA A 280 19.94 15.22 23.33
C ALA A 280 19.30 16.08 22.22
N PRO A 281 19.38 17.43 22.32
CA PRO A 281 18.72 18.34 21.37
C PRO A 281 18.97 17.98 19.90
N ASP A 282 20.20 17.62 19.53
CA ASP A 282 20.56 17.24 18.15
C ASP A 282 19.86 15.96 17.68
N LYS A 283 19.72 14.96 18.55
CA LYS A 283 18.97 13.73 18.24
C LYS A 283 17.48 14.03 18.07
N ARG A 284 16.94 14.93 18.90
CA ARG A 284 15.54 15.36 18.80
C ARG A 284 15.29 16.13 17.51
N PHE A 285 16.19 17.02 17.11
CA PHE A 285 16.10 17.74 15.84
C PHE A 285 16.19 16.77 14.66
N GLY A 286 17.22 15.93 14.61
CA GLY A 286 17.45 14.97 13.52
C GLY A 286 16.30 14.00 13.29
N SER A 287 15.57 13.61 14.34
CA SER A 287 14.42 12.72 14.26
C SER A 287 13.09 13.40 13.93
N ARG A 288 13.04 14.74 13.82
CA ARG A 288 11.77 15.50 13.68
C ARG A 288 11.77 16.53 12.56
N TYR A 289 12.92 17.12 12.23
CA TYR A 289 12.94 18.29 11.34
C TYR A 289 12.36 17.99 9.96
N HIS A 290 12.74 16.85 9.37
CA HIS A 290 12.37 16.49 8.01
C HIS A 290 10.86 16.26 7.90
N THR A 291 10.29 15.40 8.75
CA THR A 291 8.83 15.18 8.78
C THR A 291 8.04 16.46 9.06
N THR A 292 8.54 17.31 9.96
CA THR A 292 7.91 18.60 10.27
C THR A 292 7.91 19.53 9.05
N LEU A 293 9.03 19.56 8.32
CA LEU A 293 9.19 20.32 7.08
C LEU A 293 8.27 19.79 5.98
N VAL A 294 8.18 18.47 5.81
CA VAL A 294 7.28 17.82 4.86
C VAL A 294 5.82 18.16 5.15
N VAL A 295 5.39 18.17 6.42
CA VAL A 295 4.03 18.59 6.78
C VAL A 295 3.78 20.07 6.47
N ALA A 296 4.77 20.95 6.68
CA ALA A 296 4.66 22.36 6.29
C ALA A 296 4.53 22.53 4.77
N LEU A 297 5.32 21.78 3.99
CA LEU A 297 5.26 21.74 2.52
C LEU A 297 3.92 21.21 2.03
N ALA A 298 3.49 20.05 2.52
CA ALA A 298 2.23 19.42 2.15
C ALA A 298 1.04 20.35 2.43
N ALA A 299 0.98 20.96 3.62
CA ALA A 299 -0.11 21.87 3.97
C ALA A 299 -0.10 23.13 3.12
N THR A 300 1.09 23.60 2.72
CA THR A 300 1.24 24.71 1.77
C THR A 300 0.77 24.32 0.38
N ALA A 301 1.06 23.12 -0.10
CA ALA A 301 0.57 22.61 -1.38
C ALA A 301 -0.97 22.51 -1.38
N SER A 302 -1.56 21.90 -0.36
CA SER A 302 -3.02 21.73 -0.24
C SER A 302 -3.76 23.06 -0.16
N LEU A 303 -3.24 24.05 0.59
CA LEU A 303 -3.86 25.38 0.70
C LEU A 303 -3.83 26.17 -0.62
N ARG A 304 -2.97 25.78 -1.57
CA ARG A 304 -2.85 26.42 -2.90
C ARG A 304 -3.68 25.72 -3.97
N ARG A 305 -4.30 24.58 -3.65
CA ARG A 305 -5.05 23.77 -4.60
C ARG A 305 -6.20 24.59 -5.19
N VAL A 306 -6.28 24.60 -6.51
CA VAL A 306 -7.44 25.08 -7.27
C VAL A 306 -8.36 23.87 -7.49
N GLU A 307 -9.68 24.05 -7.42
CA GLU A 307 -10.63 22.93 -7.57
C GLU A 307 -10.39 22.16 -8.88
N PRO A 308 -10.30 20.81 -8.83
CA PRO A 308 -9.98 20.02 -10.01
C PRO A 308 -11.15 19.97 -11.00
N VAL A 309 -10.83 19.96 -12.30
CA VAL A 309 -11.79 19.67 -13.37
C VAL A 309 -11.96 18.15 -13.48
N SER A 310 -13.19 17.66 -13.38
CA SER A 310 -13.50 16.23 -13.50
C SER A 310 -13.30 15.75 -14.93
N GLU A 311 -12.28 14.93 -15.17
CA GLU A 311 -12.07 14.26 -16.46
C GLU A 311 -12.31 12.76 -16.33
N SER A 312 -13.21 12.23 -17.16
CA SER A 312 -13.48 10.80 -17.28
C SER A 312 -12.40 10.11 -18.13
N CYS A 313 -11.87 9.02 -17.59
CA CYS A 313 -10.71 8.27 -18.07
C CYS A 313 -10.98 7.40 -19.33
N PRO A 314 -10.05 7.35 -20.31
CA PRO A 314 -9.92 6.27 -21.27
C PRO A 314 -8.95 5.19 -20.77
N ILE A 315 -9.33 3.92 -20.95
CA ILE A 315 -8.57 2.73 -20.55
C ILE A 315 -7.50 2.42 -21.61
N LEU A 316 -6.24 2.30 -21.20
CA LEU A 316 -5.15 1.80 -22.03
C LEU A 316 -4.71 0.41 -21.56
N ALA A 317 -4.70 -0.56 -22.48
CA ALA A 317 -4.33 -1.94 -22.20
C ALA A 317 -2.80 -2.10 -22.18
N PRO A 318 -2.21 -2.75 -21.16
CA PRO A 318 -0.80 -3.09 -21.15
C PRO A 318 -0.49 -4.30 -22.05
N GLY A 319 0.69 -4.28 -22.66
CA GLY A 319 1.22 -5.40 -23.45
C GLY A 319 1.55 -6.62 -22.58
N PRO A 320 1.42 -7.85 -23.09
CA PRO A 320 1.60 -9.06 -22.31
C PRO A 320 3.08 -9.40 -22.12
N VAL A 321 3.50 -9.55 -20.87
CA VAL A 321 4.65 -10.40 -20.53
C VAL A 321 4.07 -11.78 -20.23
N LYS A 322 4.40 -12.78 -21.04
CA LYS A 322 3.95 -14.17 -20.80
C LYS A 322 4.82 -14.79 -19.71
N ALA A 323 4.29 -14.92 -18.52
CA ALA A 323 4.81 -15.88 -17.54
C ALA A 323 4.68 -17.31 -18.11
N PRO A 324 5.59 -18.24 -17.75
CA PRO A 324 5.44 -19.65 -18.10
C PRO A 324 4.12 -20.21 -17.56
N ASP A 325 3.54 -21.17 -18.28
CA ASP A 325 2.27 -21.81 -17.92
C ASP A 325 2.46 -22.71 -16.69
N GLY A 326 2.29 -22.14 -15.50
CA GLY A 326 2.60 -22.83 -14.25
C GLY A 326 1.54 -23.86 -13.82
N ALA A 327 0.48 -24.06 -14.59
CA ALA A 327 -0.58 -25.04 -14.35
C ALA A 327 -0.06 -26.46 -14.07
N ASP A 328 0.92 -26.88 -14.86
CA ASP A 328 1.50 -28.23 -14.79
C ASP A 328 2.31 -28.39 -13.49
N LEU A 329 3.01 -27.33 -13.05
CA LEU A 329 3.75 -27.33 -11.78
C LEU A 329 2.79 -27.40 -10.58
N ASP A 330 1.74 -26.58 -10.57
CA ASP A 330 0.74 -26.57 -9.50
C ASP A 330 0.11 -27.96 -9.32
N THR A 331 -0.24 -28.59 -10.44
CA THR A 331 -0.84 -29.93 -10.46
C THR A 331 0.14 -31.01 -9.98
N GLN A 332 1.37 -30.99 -10.49
CA GLN A 332 2.40 -31.96 -10.11
C GLN A 332 2.72 -31.87 -8.61
N TRP A 333 2.80 -30.65 -8.07
CA TRP A 333 3.03 -30.43 -6.64
C TRP A 333 1.92 -31.04 -5.79
N LEU A 334 0.66 -30.73 -6.10
CA LEU A 334 -0.50 -31.26 -5.39
C LEU A 334 -0.59 -32.78 -5.45
N ILE A 335 -0.33 -33.37 -6.62
CA ILE A 335 -0.28 -34.83 -6.79
C ILE A 335 0.84 -35.43 -5.94
N GLY A 336 2.03 -34.82 -5.92
CA GLY A 336 3.14 -35.25 -5.07
C GLY A 336 2.82 -35.21 -3.57
N LEU A 337 1.87 -34.38 -3.14
CA LEU A 337 1.39 -34.36 -1.76
C LEU A 337 0.40 -35.49 -1.45
N VAL A 338 -0.27 -36.09 -2.44
CA VAL A 338 -1.26 -37.17 -2.23
C VAL A 338 -0.60 -38.38 -1.56
N ASP A 339 0.58 -38.78 -2.03
CA ASP A 339 1.31 -39.90 -1.43
C ASP A 339 1.67 -39.61 0.03
N ARG A 340 2.05 -38.36 0.33
CA ARG A 340 2.35 -37.91 1.70
C ARG A 340 1.12 -37.81 2.59
N VAL A 341 -0.05 -37.52 2.03
CA VAL A 341 -1.33 -37.59 2.76
C VAL A 341 -1.59 -39.02 3.22
N HIS A 342 -1.36 -40.01 2.37
CA HIS A 342 -1.53 -41.42 2.72
C HIS A 342 -0.57 -41.87 3.82
N GLU A 343 0.68 -41.43 3.76
CA GLU A 343 1.69 -41.72 4.78
C GLU A 343 1.39 -41.03 6.13
N SER A 344 1.07 -39.74 6.10
CA SER A 344 0.83 -38.94 7.31
C SER A 344 -0.49 -39.26 8.01
N ARG A 345 -1.47 -39.82 7.28
CA ARG A 345 -2.86 -40.01 7.71
C ARG A 345 -3.53 -38.73 8.25
N LYS A 346 -3.00 -37.54 7.92
CA LYS A 346 -3.57 -36.25 8.30
C LYS A 346 -4.76 -35.95 7.37
N VAL A 347 -5.98 -36.19 7.85
CA VAL A 347 -7.22 -35.97 7.07
C VAL A 347 -7.35 -34.54 6.54
N THR A 348 -6.96 -33.54 7.33
CA THR A 348 -6.98 -32.13 6.91
C THR A 348 -6.21 -31.89 5.61
N VAL A 349 -5.01 -32.47 5.50
CA VAL A 349 -4.13 -32.30 4.33
C VAL A 349 -4.76 -32.92 3.08
N GLY A 350 -5.36 -34.11 3.20
CA GLY A 350 -6.05 -34.73 2.07
C GLY A 350 -7.24 -33.91 1.57
N ILE A 351 -7.99 -33.31 2.49
CA ILE A 351 -9.08 -32.40 2.16
C ILE A 351 -8.56 -31.12 1.49
N GLU A 352 -7.48 -30.53 1.98
CA GLU A 352 -6.85 -29.36 1.37
C GLU A 352 -6.32 -29.65 -0.04
N VAL A 353 -5.70 -30.81 -0.25
CA VAL A 353 -5.24 -31.27 -1.58
C VAL A 353 -6.43 -31.43 -2.53
N LEU A 354 -7.54 -32.02 -2.07
CA LEU A 354 -8.76 -32.16 -2.89
C LEU A 354 -9.31 -30.79 -3.32
N VAL A 355 -9.39 -29.83 -2.39
CA VAL A 355 -9.82 -28.46 -2.71
C VAL A 355 -8.83 -27.80 -3.66
N GLY A 356 -7.52 -27.92 -3.41
CA GLY A 356 -6.46 -27.40 -4.25
C GLY A 356 -6.55 -27.88 -5.70
N LEU A 357 -6.70 -29.19 -5.91
CA LEU A 357 -6.86 -29.76 -7.25
C LEU A 357 -8.10 -29.22 -7.95
N THR A 358 -9.20 -29.03 -7.23
CA THR A 358 -10.42 -28.43 -7.79
C THR A 358 -10.21 -26.98 -8.22
N LEU A 359 -9.42 -26.19 -7.47
CA LEU A 359 -9.06 -24.81 -7.83
C LEU A 359 -8.14 -24.76 -9.05
N VAL A 360 -7.17 -25.68 -9.13
CA VAL A 360 -6.28 -25.78 -10.29
C VAL A 360 -7.05 -26.21 -11.54
N GLU A 361 -7.94 -27.20 -11.43
CA GLU A 361 -8.83 -27.64 -12.51
C GLU A 361 -9.72 -26.51 -13.04
N ALA A 362 -10.22 -25.65 -12.15
CA ALA A 362 -11.02 -24.49 -12.54
C ALA A 362 -10.24 -23.46 -13.36
N ARG A 363 -8.94 -23.33 -13.11
CA ARG A 363 -8.04 -22.46 -13.89
C ARG A 363 -7.56 -23.14 -15.17
N HIS A 364 -7.39 -24.45 -15.13
CA HIS A 364 -6.76 -25.26 -16.17
C HIS A 364 -7.54 -26.58 -16.38
N PRO A 365 -8.68 -26.54 -17.09
CA PRO A 365 -9.51 -27.73 -17.27
C PRO A 365 -8.78 -28.88 -17.97
N GLY A 366 -8.99 -30.10 -17.49
CA GLY A 366 -8.43 -31.34 -18.01
C GLY A 366 -7.03 -31.68 -17.52
N LYS A 367 -6.51 -30.97 -16.51
CA LYS A 367 -5.14 -31.17 -16.00
C LYS A 367 -5.07 -32.00 -14.73
N THR A 368 -6.15 -32.11 -13.97
CA THR A 368 -6.14 -32.79 -12.67
C THR A 368 -6.85 -34.15 -12.68
N ASN A 369 -6.53 -35.01 -11.71
CA ASN A 369 -7.20 -36.29 -11.48
C ASN A 369 -7.82 -36.32 -10.08
N VAL A 370 -8.93 -35.58 -9.92
CA VAL A 370 -9.66 -35.42 -8.65
C VAL A 370 -10.14 -36.78 -8.10
N ASP A 371 -10.54 -37.71 -8.96
CA ASP A 371 -11.07 -39.03 -8.58
C ASP A 371 -10.06 -39.87 -7.78
N THR A 372 -8.78 -39.78 -8.13
CA THR A 372 -7.72 -40.52 -7.42
C THR A 372 -7.63 -40.07 -5.96
N VAL A 373 -7.71 -38.76 -5.72
CA VAL A 373 -7.67 -38.20 -4.35
C VAL A 373 -8.94 -38.51 -3.58
N ILE A 374 -10.11 -38.47 -4.23
CA ILE A 374 -11.38 -38.87 -3.60
C ILE A 374 -11.33 -40.34 -3.15
N SER A 375 -10.79 -41.23 -3.99
CA SER A 375 -10.63 -42.65 -3.63
C SER A 375 -9.72 -42.81 -2.41
N GLY A 376 -8.58 -42.13 -2.40
CA GLY A 376 -7.66 -42.19 -1.27
C GLY A 376 -8.25 -41.59 0.02
N LEU A 377 -9.01 -40.50 -0.07
CA LEU A 377 -9.73 -39.92 1.06
C LEU A 377 -10.80 -40.86 1.63
N ARG A 378 -11.47 -41.64 0.78
CA ARG A 378 -12.45 -42.64 1.22
C ARG A 378 -11.80 -43.70 2.12
N ASP A 379 -10.57 -44.10 1.82
CA ASP A 379 -9.82 -45.08 2.62
C ASP A 379 -9.26 -44.46 3.92
N CYS A 380 -8.93 -43.17 3.91
CA CYS A 380 -8.42 -42.45 5.09
C CYS A 380 -9.52 -42.03 6.08
N ILE A 381 -10.70 -41.61 5.59
CA ILE A 381 -11.80 -41.07 6.40
C ILE A 381 -12.83 -42.16 6.67
N VAL A 382 -12.49 -43.06 7.59
CA VAL A 382 -13.36 -44.18 8.01
C VAL A 382 -14.37 -43.77 9.08
N ASP A 383 -14.07 -42.74 9.88
CA ASP A 383 -14.90 -42.31 11.01
C ASP A 383 -14.99 -40.79 11.14
N VAL A 384 -16.17 -40.30 11.58
CA VAL A 384 -16.45 -38.88 11.74
C VAL A 384 -15.56 -38.19 12.78
N SER A 385 -15.02 -38.92 13.76
CA SER A 385 -14.10 -38.37 14.75
C SER A 385 -12.81 -37.83 14.13
N GLN A 386 -12.37 -38.40 13.00
CA GLN A 386 -11.18 -37.95 12.27
C GLN A 386 -11.38 -36.56 11.64
N LEU A 387 -12.64 -36.13 11.44
CA LEU A 387 -12.98 -34.83 10.88
C LEU A 387 -13.07 -33.72 11.94
N ARG A 388 -13.02 -34.05 13.24
CA ARG A 388 -13.16 -33.05 14.32
C ARG A 388 -12.03 -32.02 14.35
N ALA A 389 -10.84 -32.40 13.89
CA ALA A 389 -9.67 -31.52 13.81
C ALA A 389 -9.59 -30.74 12.47
N VAL A 390 -10.48 -31.04 11.51
CA VAL A 390 -10.50 -30.37 10.21
C VAL A 390 -11.38 -29.13 10.30
N PRO A 391 -10.97 -27.97 9.75
CA PRO A 391 -11.84 -26.81 9.65
C PRO A 391 -13.18 -27.16 8.97
N ALA A 392 -14.29 -26.90 9.64
CA ALA A 392 -15.62 -27.33 9.19
C ALA A 392 -15.97 -26.84 7.77
N ALA A 393 -15.52 -25.64 7.39
CA ALA A 393 -15.71 -25.09 6.05
C ALA A 393 -15.02 -25.95 4.97
N LEU A 394 -13.78 -26.40 5.21
CA LEU A 394 -13.06 -27.29 4.30
C LEU A 394 -13.76 -28.64 4.17
N THR A 395 -14.29 -29.19 5.26
CA THR A 395 -15.06 -30.45 5.23
C THR A 395 -16.35 -30.33 4.42
N LEU A 396 -17.08 -29.21 4.57
CA LEU A 396 -18.28 -28.92 3.76
C LEU A 396 -17.93 -28.78 2.27
N LEU A 397 -16.80 -28.14 1.95
CA LEU A 397 -16.29 -28.01 0.59
C LEU A 397 -15.91 -29.36 -0.01
N ALA A 398 -15.15 -30.18 0.72
CA ALA A 398 -14.80 -31.54 0.30
C ALA A 398 -16.03 -32.40 0.02
N HIS A 399 -17.04 -32.34 0.90
CA HIS A 399 -18.30 -33.05 0.70
C HIS A 399 -19.00 -32.60 -0.60
N SER A 400 -19.09 -31.28 -0.83
CA SER A 400 -19.65 -30.69 -2.05
C SER A 400 -18.91 -31.17 -3.31
N ILE A 401 -17.58 -31.18 -3.28
CA ILE A 401 -16.73 -31.64 -4.39
C ILE A 401 -16.98 -33.13 -4.66
N CYS A 402 -16.97 -33.98 -3.63
CA CYS A 402 -17.23 -35.41 -3.77
C CYS A 402 -18.61 -35.68 -4.41
N LEU A 403 -19.67 -35.01 -3.93
CA LEU A 403 -21.02 -35.16 -4.48
C LEU A 403 -21.09 -34.75 -5.96
N ARG A 404 -20.40 -33.68 -6.36
CA ARG A 404 -20.34 -33.26 -7.78
C ARG A 404 -19.66 -34.28 -8.67
N GLN A 405 -18.69 -35.02 -8.13
CA GLN A 405 -18.02 -36.13 -8.83
C GLN A 405 -18.79 -37.46 -8.70
N GLY A 406 -20.02 -37.46 -8.17
CA GLY A 406 -20.82 -38.67 -8.02
C GLY A 406 -20.25 -39.66 -6.99
N SER A 407 -19.38 -39.20 -6.09
CA SER A 407 -18.77 -40.00 -5.04
C SER A 407 -19.29 -39.61 -3.67
N GLU A 408 -19.67 -40.59 -2.86
CA GLU A 408 -20.00 -40.38 -1.46
C GLU A 408 -18.89 -40.90 -0.54
N ILE A 409 -18.61 -40.15 0.53
CA ILE A 409 -17.79 -40.58 1.66
C ILE A 409 -18.68 -40.47 2.90
N PRO A 410 -19.19 -41.59 3.46
CA PRO A 410 -20.22 -41.57 4.51
C PRO A 410 -19.86 -40.71 5.72
N ALA A 411 -18.60 -40.72 6.16
CA ALA A 411 -18.14 -39.91 7.27
C ALA A 411 -18.29 -38.39 7.01
N LEU A 412 -18.08 -37.92 5.76
CA LEU A 412 -18.33 -36.54 5.38
C LEU A 412 -19.83 -36.21 5.47
N SER A 413 -20.71 -37.09 4.96
CA SER A 413 -22.17 -36.92 5.02
C SER A 413 -22.67 -36.80 6.47
N VAL A 414 -22.16 -37.66 7.37
CA VAL A 414 -22.47 -37.60 8.81
C VAL A 414 -21.99 -36.29 9.43
N PHE A 415 -20.75 -35.88 9.14
CA PHE A 415 -20.21 -34.61 9.65
C PHE A 415 -21.02 -33.40 9.17
N VAL A 416 -21.39 -33.37 7.88
CA VAL A 416 -22.21 -32.29 7.30
C VAL A 416 -23.57 -32.22 8.00
N GLY A 417 -24.20 -33.36 8.30
CA GLY A 417 -25.44 -33.42 9.08
C GLY A 417 -25.28 -32.83 10.50
N LEU A 418 -24.20 -33.18 11.19
CA LEU A 418 -23.89 -32.63 12.52
C LEU A 418 -23.67 -31.12 12.46
N ILE A 419 -22.82 -30.62 11.57
CA ILE A 419 -22.54 -29.19 11.42
C ILE A 419 -23.81 -28.44 11.04
N THR A 420 -24.62 -28.96 10.10
CA THR A 420 -25.90 -28.36 9.71
C THR A 420 -26.79 -28.16 10.94
N SER A 421 -26.94 -29.19 11.79
CA SER A 421 -27.77 -29.11 13.00
C SER A 421 -27.30 -28.05 14.01
N ILE A 422 -25.99 -27.78 14.06
CA ILE A 422 -25.39 -26.76 14.92
C ILE A 422 -25.63 -25.38 14.32
N VAL A 423 -25.24 -25.17 13.06
CA VAL A 423 -25.23 -23.83 12.46
C VAL A 423 -26.63 -23.34 12.10
N THR A 424 -27.65 -24.21 12.04
CA THR A 424 -29.06 -23.78 11.92
C THR A 424 -29.64 -23.18 13.21
N GLN A 425 -28.98 -23.38 14.36
CA GLN A 425 -29.40 -22.77 15.61
C GLN A 425 -28.99 -21.29 15.62
N PRO A 426 -29.77 -20.40 16.27
CA PRO A 426 -29.36 -19.02 16.49
C PRO A 426 -28.00 -18.96 17.19
N ALA A 427 -27.10 -18.09 16.72
CA ALA A 427 -25.84 -17.86 17.41
C ALA A 427 -26.09 -17.09 18.73
N PRO A 428 -25.28 -17.32 19.77
CA PRO A 428 -25.42 -16.64 21.06
C PRO A 428 -25.09 -15.14 20.98
N ASP A 429 -24.25 -14.73 20.03
CA ASP A 429 -23.74 -13.37 19.85
C ASP A 429 -23.28 -13.12 18.40
N GLU A 430 -22.94 -11.87 18.08
CA GLU A 430 -22.52 -11.45 16.74
C GLU A 430 -21.15 -12.02 16.33
N GLU A 431 -20.25 -12.25 17.29
CA GLU A 431 -18.93 -12.81 17.03
C GLU A 431 -19.04 -14.28 16.60
N THR A 432 -19.84 -15.06 17.33
CA THR A 432 -20.16 -16.44 17.01
C THR A 432 -20.93 -16.54 15.70
N GLU A 433 -21.85 -15.60 15.44
CA GLU A 433 -22.56 -15.50 14.16
C GLU A 433 -21.56 -15.33 13.00
N LEU A 434 -20.58 -14.44 13.14
CA LEU A 434 -19.54 -14.24 12.13
C LEU A 434 -18.68 -15.49 11.95
N LEU A 435 -18.29 -16.16 13.04
CA LEU A 435 -17.54 -17.43 13.00
C LEU A 435 -18.33 -18.58 12.35
N TRP A 436 -19.66 -18.54 12.37
CA TRP A 436 -20.52 -19.55 11.75
C TRP A 436 -20.92 -19.19 10.32
N PHE A 437 -20.70 -17.95 9.88
CA PHE A 437 -21.25 -17.43 8.64
C PHE A 437 -20.86 -18.24 7.39
N ASP A 438 -19.57 -18.58 7.23
CA ASP A 438 -19.08 -19.43 6.15
C ASP A 438 -19.72 -20.83 6.17
N LYS A 439 -19.87 -21.45 7.34
CA LYS A 439 -20.54 -22.75 7.47
C LYS A 439 -22.03 -22.67 7.14
N ARG A 440 -22.73 -21.62 7.57
CA ARG A 440 -24.13 -21.36 7.19
C ARG A 440 -24.27 -21.13 5.69
N LEU A 441 -23.36 -20.36 5.11
CA LEU A 441 -23.35 -20.09 3.67
C LEU A 441 -23.14 -21.38 2.87
N LEU A 442 -22.17 -22.21 3.28
CA LEU A 442 -21.87 -23.48 2.62
C LEU A 442 -23.00 -24.50 2.77
N THR A 443 -23.61 -24.63 3.95
CA THR A 443 -24.78 -25.50 4.16
C THR A 443 -25.99 -25.03 3.36
N ALA A 444 -26.21 -23.72 3.25
CA ALA A 444 -27.29 -23.16 2.45
C ALA A 444 -27.05 -23.39 0.94
N ALA A 445 -25.81 -23.27 0.47
CA ALA A 445 -25.44 -23.57 -0.91
C ALA A 445 -25.59 -25.07 -1.25
N LEU A 446 -25.55 -25.96 -0.26
CA LEU A 446 -25.88 -27.38 -0.38
C LEU A 446 -27.39 -27.68 -0.29
N GLY A 447 -28.23 -26.65 -0.07
CA GLY A 447 -29.68 -26.80 0.08
C GLY A 447 -30.10 -27.39 1.43
N LEU A 448 -29.23 -27.35 2.44
CA LEU A 448 -29.46 -27.94 3.76
C LEU A 448 -29.96 -26.93 4.80
N SER A 449 -29.83 -25.63 4.53
CA SER A 449 -30.25 -24.54 5.41
C SER A 449 -30.68 -23.31 4.59
N ALA A 450 -31.24 -22.30 5.26
CA ALA A 450 -31.55 -21.03 4.63
C ALA A 450 -30.27 -20.18 4.47
N MET A 451 -30.23 -19.35 3.42
CA MET A 451 -29.10 -18.41 3.22
C MET A 451 -28.98 -17.46 4.41
N PRO A 452 -27.78 -17.31 5.01
CA PRO A 452 -27.60 -16.42 6.14
C PRO A 452 -27.78 -14.95 5.72
N ALA A 453 -28.21 -14.13 6.68
CA ALA A 453 -28.22 -12.68 6.53
C ALA A 453 -26.77 -12.19 6.48
N GLN A 454 -26.47 -11.33 5.52
CA GLN A 454 -25.11 -10.83 5.30
C GLN A 454 -24.78 -9.77 6.35
N PRO A 455 -23.56 -9.80 6.93
CA PRO A 455 -23.13 -8.73 7.81
C PRO A 455 -23.17 -7.38 7.10
N SER A 456 -23.41 -6.32 7.87
CA SER A 456 -23.43 -4.96 7.33
C SER A 456 -22.04 -4.52 6.90
N VAL A 457 -21.92 -3.96 5.69
CA VAL A 457 -20.68 -3.29 5.24
C VAL A 457 -20.29 -2.13 6.15
N HIS A 458 -21.24 -1.51 6.87
CA HIS A 458 -20.93 -0.47 7.84
C HIS A 458 -20.12 -1.01 9.03
N ALA A 459 -20.36 -2.25 9.45
CA ALA A 459 -19.55 -2.90 10.50
C ALA A 459 -18.13 -3.14 10.00
N LEU A 460 -17.98 -3.58 8.75
CA LEU A 460 -16.67 -3.71 8.11
C LEU A 460 -15.93 -2.37 8.04
N TRP A 461 -16.60 -1.29 7.66
CA TRP A 461 -16.01 0.05 7.60
C TRP A 461 -15.60 0.57 8.97
N ALA A 462 -16.39 0.29 10.02
CA ALA A 462 -16.02 0.62 11.39
C ALA A 462 -14.72 -0.08 11.82
N VAL A 463 -14.58 -1.38 11.52
CA VAL A 463 -13.34 -2.14 11.80
C VAL A 463 -12.15 -1.62 10.99
N LEU A 464 -12.35 -1.26 9.71
CA LEU A 464 -11.30 -0.66 8.87
C LEU A 464 -10.87 0.74 9.34
N HIS A 465 -11.75 1.44 10.03
CA HIS A 465 -11.45 2.75 10.61
C HIS A 465 -10.71 2.62 11.94
N ASP A 466 -10.91 1.52 12.66
CA ASP A 466 -10.10 1.18 13.82
C ASP A 466 -8.67 0.82 13.41
N THR A 467 -7.70 1.48 14.02
CA THR A 467 -6.27 1.27 13.77
C THR A 467 -5.65 0.27 14.74
N ALA A 468 -6.43 -0.26 15.68
CA ALA A 468 -5.96 -1.26 16.64
C ALA A 468 -5.50 -2.55 15.93
N PRO A 469 -4.28 -3.05 16.22
CA PRO A 469 -3.81 -4.33 15.67
C PRO A 469 -4.75 -5.50 15.97
N GLU A 470 -5.42 -5.49 17.12
CA GLU A 470 -6.36 -6.54 17.55
C GLU A 470 -7.59 -6.61 16.64
N ALA A 471 -8.06 -5.46 16.13
CA ALA A 471 -9.21 -5.38 15.22
C ALA A 471 -8.92 -6.11 13.89
N MET A 472 -7.66 -6.22 13.48
CA MET A 472 -7.25 -6.88 12.24
C MET A 472 -7.52 -8.38 12.24
N GLY A 473 -7.51 -9.04 13.41
CA GLY A 473 -7.81 -10.47 13.52
C GLY A 473 -9.24 -10.80 13.05
N SER A 474 -10.18 -9.87 13.23
CA SER A 474 -11.57 -9.99 12.79
C SER A 474 -11.82 -9.52 11.35
N LEU A 475 -10.88 -8.76 10.78
CA LEU A 475 -11.09 -8.07 9.50
C LEU A 475 -11.29 -9.05 8.34
N VAL A 476 -10.43 -10.07 8.21
CA VAL A 476 -10.51 -11.01 7.08
C VAL A 476 -11.83 -11.81 7.10
N PRO A 477 -12.23 -12.44 8.23
CA PRO A 477 -13.52 -13.13 8.30
C PRO A 477 -14.72 -12.19 8.03
N LEU A 478 -14.72 -10.99 8.60
CA LEU A 478 -15.79 -10.01 8.40
C LEU A 478 -15.86 -9.53 6.94
N ALA A 479 -14.72 -9.26 6.31
CA ALA A 479 -14.65 -8.83 4.92
C ALA A 479 -15.15 -9.94 3.97
N LEU A 480 -14.72 -11.18 4.18
CA LEU A 480 -15.20 -12.33 3.39
C LEU A 480 -16.70 -12.57 3.57
N ALA A 481 -17.21 -12.45 4.80
CA ALA A 481 -18.64 -12.56 5.09
C ALA A 481 -19.44 -11.43 4.44
N CYS A 482 -18.95 -10.19 4.50
CA CYS A 482 -19.51 -9.05 3.78
C CYS A 482 -19.42 -9.21 2.26
N GLY A 483 -18.43 -9.91 1.72
CA GLY A 483 -18.39 -10.28 0.30
C GLY A 483 -19.26 -11.49 -0.05
N GLY A 484 -19.93 -12.10 0.94
CA GLY A 484 -20.67 -13.35 0.77
C GLY A 484 -19.81 -14.47 0.18
N TYR A 485 -18.50 -14.47 0.42
CA TYR A 485 -17.52 -15.38 -0.18
C TYR A 485 -17.66 -15.48 -1.72
N GLY A 486 -17.99 -14.37 -2.38
CA GLY A 486 -18.16 -14.29 -3.83
C GLY A 486 -19.41 -14.99 -4.38
N THR A 487 -20.26 -15.57 -3.54
CA THR A 487 -21.44 -16.34 -3.96
C THR A 487 -22.62 -15.47 -4.42
N ARG A 488 -22.59 -14.17 -4.10
CA ARG A 488 -23.63 -13.21 -4.42
C ARG A 488 -23.12 -12.16 -5.40
N ARG A 489 -24.03 -11.60 -6.20
CA ARG A 489 -23.70 -10.44 -7.03
C ARG A 489 -23.40 -9.24 -6.12
N PRO A 490 -22.41 -8.41 -6.46
CA PRO A 490 -22.17 -7.16 -5.78
C PRO A 490 -23.47 -6.35 -5.72
N ALA A 491 -23.85 -5.89 -4.53
CA ALA A 491 -24.88 -4.85 -4.42
C ALA A 491 -24.35 -3.56 -5.05
N LEU A 492 -25.23 -2.69 -5.56
CA LEU A 492 -24.83 -1.34 -5.93
C LEU A 492 -24.34 -0.62 -4.67
N LEU A 493 -23.02 -0.48 -4.57
CA LEU A 493 -22.35 0.18 -3.47
C LEU A 493 -22.53 1.70 -3.58
N SER A 494 -22.80 2.35 -2.45
CA SER A 494 -22.74 3.81 -2.36
C SER A 494 -21.32 4.33 -2.64
N SER A 495 -21.14 5.63 -2.87
CA SER A 495 -19.80 6.22 -3.01
C SER A 495 -18.93 5.97 -1.77
N ALA A 496 -19.51 6.05 -0.57
CA ALA A 496 -18.84 5.74 0.69
C ALA A 496 -18.41 4.26 0.76
N ASP A 497 -19.25 3.34 0.29
CA ASP A 497 -18.91 1.92 0.27
C ASP A 497 -17.79 1.60 -0.74
N GLN A 498 -17.79 2.24 -1.91
CA GLN A 498 -16.69 2.09 -2.89
C GLN A 498 -15.35 2.54 -2.28
N MET A 499 -15.38 3.56 -1.43
CA MET A 499 -14.19 4.02 -0.71
C MET A 499 -13.70 3.03 0.34
N GLY A 500 -14.64 2.42 1.09
CA GLY A 500 -14.33 1.33 2.01
C GLY A 500 -13.63 0.17 1.30
N VAL A 501 -14.10 -0.21 0.09
CA VAL A 501 -13.45 -1.25 -0.72
C VAL A 501 -12.03 -0.83 -1.14
N ARG A 502 -11.80 0.42 -1.51
CA ARG A 502 -10.46 0.92 -1.86
C ARG A 502 -9.48 0.86 -0.68
N THR A 503 -9.96 1.17 0.52
CA THR A 503 -9.18 1.00 1.75
C THR A 503 -8.86 -0.48 2.01
N LEU A 504 -9.85 -1.37 1.80
CA LEU A 504 -9.67 -2.82 1.93
C LEU A 504 -8.63 -3.36 0.93
N GLU A 505 -8.67 -2.91 -0.33
CA GLU A 505 -7.66 -3.24 -1.35
C GLU A 505 -6.25 -2.83 -0.91
N ALA A 506 -6.09 -1.61 -0.39
CA ALA A 506 -4.80 -1.11 0.05
C ALA A 506 -4.22 -1.92 1.23
N ILE A 507 -5.07 -2.32 2.18
CA ILE A 507 -4.67 -3.20 3.29
C ILE A 507 -4.29 -4.60 2.78
N ALA A 508 -5.01 -5.11 1.79
CA ALA A 508 -4.67 -6.38 1.17
C ALA A 508 -3.30 -6.32 0.47
N VAL A 509 -3.01 -5.22 -0.25
CA VAL A 509 -1.69 -4.95 -0.85
C VAL A 509 -0.59 -4.87 0.21
N GLU A 510 -0.86 -4.22 1.33
CA GLU A 510 0.08 -4.18 2.46
C GLU A 510 0.37 -5.59 3.00
N ALA A 511 -0.67 -6.41 3.23
CA ALA A 511 -0.52 -7.78 3.71
C ALA A 511 0.29 -8.65 2.74
N LEU A 512 0.00 -8.56 1.43
CA LEU A 512 0.75 -9.28 0.40
C LEU A 512 2.22 -8.88 0.37
N TRP A 513 2.55 -7.60 0.47
CA TRP A 513 3.94 -7.14 0.52
C TRP A 513 4.67 -7.59 1.79
N ARG A 514 3.97 -7.70 2.93
CA ARG A 514 4.52 -8.29 4.17
C ARG A 514 4.68 -9.81 4.07
N SER A 515 4.43 -10.40 2.91
CA SER A 515 4.41 -11.85 2.68
C SER A 515 3.35 -12.60 3.50
N ASP A 516 2.35 -11.89 4.03
CA ASP A 516 1.15 -12.49 4.63
C ASP A 516 0.16 -12.84 3.52
N LEU A 517 0.53 -13.86 2.74
CA LEU A 517 -0.20 -14.27 1.55
C LEU A 517 -1.62 -14.74 1.90
N ILE A 518 -1.83 -15.40 3.04
CA ILE A 518 -3.14 -15.91 3.45
C ILE A 518 -4.12 -14.75 3.68
N ASN A 519 -3.76 -13.79 4.54
CA ASN A 519 -4.65 -12.66 4.83
C ASN A 519 -4.77 -11.74 3.62
N GLY A 520 -3.67 -11.46 2.91
CA GLY A 520 -3.70 -10.65 1.68
C GLY A 520 -4.63 -11.25 0.62
N CYS A 521 -4.55 -12.54 0.36
CA CYS A 521 -5.44 -13.27 -0.53
C CYS A 521 -6.91 -13.19 -0.09
N GLY A 522 -7.19 -13.44 1.19
CA GLY A 522 -8.54 -13.33 1.75
C GLY A 522 -9.16 -11.94 1.55
N LEU A 523 -8.38 -10.88 1.81
CA LEU A 523 -8.83 -9.49 1.66
C LEU A 523 -9.00 -9.09 0.18
N ILE A 524 -8.12 -9.54 -0.73
CA ILE A 524 -8.30 -9.34 -2.17
C ILE A 524 -9.59 -9.98 -2.67
N ARG A 525 -9.88 -11.21 -2.24
CA ARG A 525 -11.11 -11.91 -2.61
C ARG A 525 -12.35 -11.19 -2.08
N ALA A 526 -12.31 -10.74 -0.82
CA ALA A 526 -13.38 -9.95 -0.22
C ALA A 526 -13.61 -8.63 -0.98
N ALA A 527 -12.54 -7.88 -1.28
CA ALA A 527 -12.60 -6.65 -2.06
C ALA A 527 -13.19 -6.90 -3.45
N HIS A 528 -12.72 -7.92 -4.16
CA HIS A 528 -13.22 -8.31 -5.48
C HIS A 528 -14.71 -8.70 -5.47
N ALA A 529 -15.16 -9.39 -4.41
CA ALA A 529 -16.56 -9.77 -4.24
C ALA A 529 -17.48 -8.58 -3.92
N LEU A 530 -16.98 -7.59 -3.17
CA LEU A 530 -17.70 -6.35 -2.87
C LEU A 530 -17.75 -5.42 -4.08
N SER A 531 -16.63 -5.25 -4.78
CA SER A 531 -16.50 -4.47 -6.01
C SER A 531 -15.46 -5.11 -6.92
N PRO A 532 -15.82 -5.55 -8.15
CA PRO A 532 -14.86 -6.17 -9.05
C PRO A 532 -13.62 -5.31 -9.27
N LEU A 533 -12.45 -5.91 -9.00
CA LEU A 533 -11.16 -5.24 -9.19
C LEU A 533 -10.99 -4.76 -10.64
N ARG A 534 -10.37 -3.57 -10.78
CA ARG A 534 -9.95 -3.06 -12.09
C ARG A 534 -9.01 -4.04 -12.77
N HIS A 535 -9.03 -4.08 -14.10
CA HIS A 535 -8.21 -5.03 -14.86
C HIS A 535 -6.71 -4.88 -14.57
N SER A 536 -6.17 -3.66 -14.53
CA SER A 536 -4.75 -3.41 -14.20
C SER A 536 -4.39 -3.91 -12.81
N ARG A 537 -5.20 -3.59 -11.80
CA ARG A 537 -5.03 -4.06 -10.42
C ARG A 537 -5.03 -5.58 -10.31
N ARG A 538 -6.03 -6.24 -10.92
CA ARG A 538 -6.12 -7.70 -10.95
C ARG A 538 -4.90 -8.33 -11.60
N LYS A 539 -4.43 -7.76 -12.73
CA LYS A 539 -3.24 -8.23 -13.42
C LYS A 539 -2.01 -8.11 -12.53
N ALA A 540 -1.80 -6.97 -11.89
CA ALA A 540 -0.67 -6.76 -11.00
C ALA A 540 -0.66 -7.72 -9.79
N ILE A 541 -1.82 -7.95 -9.17
CA ILE A 541 -1.95 -8.94 -8.09
C ILE A 541 -1.63 -10.34 -8.60
N SER A 542 -2.13 -10.71 -9.79
CA SER A 542 -1.89 -12.03 -10.37
C SER A 542 -0.40 -12.23 -10.68
N ASP A 543 0.22 -11.26 -11.35
CA ASP A 543 1.66 -11.27 -11.67
C ASP A 543 2.50 -11.33 -10.39
N PHE A 544 2.13 -10.58 -9.35
CA PHE A 544 2.80 -10.60 -8.05
C PHE A 544 2.71 -11.97 -7.39
N LEU A 545 1.51 -12.55 -7.32
CA LEU A 545 1.29 -13.86 -6.72
C LEU A 545 2.03 -14.94 -7.51
N ASP A 546 1.92 -14.94 -8.84
CA ASP A 546 2.63 -15.89 -9.71
C ASP A 546 4.15 -15.78 -9.57
N ALA A 547 4.69 -14.59 -9.33
CA ALA A 547 6.12 -14.39 -9.05
C ALA A 547 6.57 -14.99 -7.69
N GLN A 548 5.64 -15.27 -6.77
CA GLN A 548 5.92 -15.96 -5.50
C GLN A 548 5.92 -17.49 -5.63
N ARG A 549 5.65 -18.03 -6.83
CA ARG A 549 5.61 -19.47 -7.07
C ARG A 549 7.00 -20.07 -7.00
N LEU A 550 7.15 -21.15 -6.23
CA LEU A 550 8.40 -21.88 -6.11
C LEU A 550 8.60 -22.81 -7.33
N PRO A 551 9.84 -23.24 -7.62
CA PRO A 551 10.13 -24.10 -8.77
C PRO A 551 9.37 -25.43 -8.79
N ASP A 552 8.94 -25.92 -7.63
CA ASP A 552 8.17 -27.14 -7.47
C ASP A 552 6.65 -26.94 -7.63
N GLY A 553 6.17 -25.70 -7.77
CA GLY A 553 4.75 -25.35 -7.97
C GLY A 553 4.03 -24.81 -6.73
N GLY A 554 4.54 -25.08 -5.52
CA GLY A 554 3.93 -24.55 -4.30
C GLY A 554 4.21 -23.06 -4.09
N PHE A 555 3.49 -22.45 -3.15
CA PHE A 555 3.67 -21.05 -2.73
C PHE A 555 4.11 -20.98 -1.26
N GLY A 556 4.76 -19.87 -0.92
CA GLY A 556 5.10 -19.52 0.45
C GLY A 556 6.55 -19.12 0.59
N PHE A 557 6.77 -17.85 0.95
CA PHE A 557 8.00 -17.42 1.60
C PHE A 557 7.76 -17.54 3.10
N VAL A 558 8.11 -18.68 3.68
CA VAL A 558 8.10 -18.81 5.14
C VAL A 558 9.47 -18.34 5.62
N ASP A 559 9.52 -17.27 6.43
CA ASP A 559 10.65 -17.12 7.34
C ASP A 559 10.60 -18.29 8.31
N TYR A 560 11.14 -19.43 7.87
CA TYR A 560 11.10 -20.70 8.57
C TYR A 560 11.69 -20.55 9.98
N ARG A 561 12.57 -19.55 10.20
CA ARG A 561 13.19 -19.26 11.50
C ARG A 561 12.21 -18.62 12.48
N ALA A 562 11.24 -17.85 12.01
CA ALA A 562 10.20 -17.29 12.88
C ALA A 562 9.22 -18.39 13.30
N VAL A 563 8.79 -19.23 12.36
CA VAL A 563 7.81 -20.29 12.65
C VAL A 563 8.41 -21.41 13.50
N THR A 564 9.62 -21.90 13.19
CA THR A 564 10.28 -22.96 13.98
C THR A 564 10.58 -22.56 15.42
N ARG A 565 10.80 -21.26 15.70
CA ARG A 565 10.92 -20.77 17.08
C ARG A 565 9.61 -20.83 17.87
N SER A 566 8.47 -20.76 17.18
CA SER A 566 7.15 -20.68 17.81
C SER A 566 6.39 -22.02 17.91
N MET A 567 6.65 -22.98 17.01
CA MET A 567 5.80 -24.16 16.84
C MET A 567 6.44 -25.54 17.18
N GLY A 568 7.68 -25.58 17.65
CA GLY A 568 8.34 -26.84 18.05
C GLY A 568 8.88 -27.68 16.88
N THR A 569 9.38 -28.88 17.17
CA THR A 569 10.13 -29.73 16.21
C THR A 569 9.27 -30.59 15.28
N ASP A 570 7.96 -30.69 15.51
CA ASP A 570 7.05 -31.61 14.79
C ASP A 570 6.29 -30.95 13.63
N LEU A 571 6.71 -29.75 13.21
CA LEU A 571 6.08 -29.00 12.13
C LEU A 571 6.51 -29.53 10.76
N ASP A 572 5.57 -30.03 9.96
CA ASP A 572 5.81 -30.37 8.56
C ASP A 572 5.60 -29.10 7.72
N VAL A 573 6.70 -28.42 7.37
CA VAL A 573 6.65 -27.11 6.66
C VAL A 573 5.83 -27.17 5.37
N GLU A 574 5.86 -28.29 4.65
CA GLU A 574 5.10 -28.45 3.42
C GLU A 574 3.60 -28.51 3.69
N LEU A 575 3.20 -29.39 4.62
CA LEU A 575 1.79 -29.67 4.87
C LEU A 575 1.12 -28.61 5.77
N ASP A 576 1.84 -28.15 6.79
CA ASP A 576 1.29 -27.29 7.84
C ASP A 576 1.42 -25.79 7.50
N LEU A 577 2.27 -25.40 6.52
CA LEU A 577 2.48 -23.99 6.13
C LEU A 577 2.31 -23.73 4.63
N ARG A 578 3.03 -24.47 3.77
CA ARG A 578 3.02 -24.20 2.32
C ARG A 578 1.69 -24.57 1.68
N LEU A 579 1.06 -25.67 2.07
CA LEU A 579 -0.23 -26.10 1.51
C LEU A 579 -1.36 -25.10 1.80
N PRO A 580 -1.62 -24.66 3.05
CA PRO A 580 -2.61 -23.62 3.32
C PRO A 580 -2.34 -22.31 2.55
N THR A 581 -1.07 -21.91 2.46
CA THR A 581 -0.66 -20.71 1.72
C THR A 581 -0.94 -20.85 0.22
N SER A 582 -0.55 -21.98 -0.38
CA SER A 582 -0.77 -22.28 -1.80
C SER A 582 -2.26 -22.33 -2.12
N LEU A 583 -3.06 -22.92 -1.23
CA LEU A 583 -4.51 -22.97 -1.36
C LEU A 583 -5.13 -21.56 -1.39
N ALA A 584 -4.71 -20.68 -0.48
CA ALA A 584 -5.18 -19.29 -0.45
C ALA A 584 -4.83 -18.53 -1.75
N VAL A 585 -3.61 -18.73 -2.28
CA VAL A 585 -3.16 -18.11 -3.52
C VAL A 585 -3.95 -18.62 -4.72
N TRP A 586 -4.04 -19.95 -4.91
CA TRP A 586 -4.79 -20.52 -6.03
C TRP A 586 -6.27 -20.14 -6.00
N TRP A 587 -6.87 -20.09 -4.82
CA TRP A 587 -8.26 -19.68 -4.69
C TRP A 587 -8.43 -18.23 -5.14
N THR A 588 -7.54 -17.35 -4.69
CA THR A 588 -7.55 -15.94 -5.11
C THR A 588 -7.38 -15.80 -6.61
N LEU A 589 -6.39 -16.48 -7.19
CA LEU A 589 -6.15 -16.46 -8.64
C LEU A 589 -7.34 -16.99 -9.43
N ALA A 590 -8.00 -18.06 -8.96
CA ALA A 590 -9.19 -18.61 -9.61
C ALA A 590 -10.37 -17.61 -9.57
N GLU A 591 -10.60 -16.95 -8.44
CA GLU A 591 -11.73 -16.01 -8.29
C GLU A 591 -11.53 -14.68 -9.03
N ILE A 592 -10.31 -14.15 -9.10
CA ILE A 592 -10.07 -12.85 -9.77
C ILE A 592 -9.92 -13.01 -11.28
N ASN A 593 -9.32 -14.11 -11.78
CA ASN A 593 -9.02 -14.29 -13.20
C ASN A 593 -10.09 -15.04 -13.99
N GLY A 594 -11.08 -15.66 -13.33
CA GLY A 594 -12.17 -16.36 -13.99
C GLY A 594 -13.53 -16.10 -13.36
N ASP A 595 -14.55 -16.69 -13.96
CA ASP A 595 -15.91 -16.74 -13.39
C ASP A 595 -16.03 -17.83 -12.31
N PHE A 596 -14.90 -18.38 -11.86
CA PHE A 596 -14.89 -19.43 -10.86
C PHE A 596 -15.49 -18.91 -9.55
N ARG A 597 -16.44 -19.68 -9.05
CA ARG A 597 -16.98 -19.59 -7.70
C ARG A 597 -17.01 -21.01 -7.17
N LEU A 598 -16.29 -21.28 -6.09
CA LEU A 598 -16.13 -22.64 -5.55
C LEU A 598 -17.48 -23.36 -5.34
N MET A 599 -18.51 -22.61 -4.95
CA MET A 599 -19.85 -23.14 -4.76
C MET A 599 -20.78 -23.01 -5.96
N GLY A 600 -20.38 -22.38 -7.06
CA GLY A 600 -21.20 -22.14 -8.24
C GLY A 600 -22.41 -21.26 -7.92
N SER A 601 -22.52 -20.08 -8.52
CA SER A 601 -23.83 -19.43 -8.62
C SER A 601 -24.44 -19.87 -9.94
N PRO A 602 -25.37 -20.84 -9.97
CA PRO A 602 -26.24 -21.00 -11.12
C PRO A 602 -27.33 -19.93 -11.00
N SER A 603 -26.98 -18.65 -11.07
CA SER A 603 -27.97 -17.61 -11.31
C SER A 603 -28.24 -17.52 -12.82
N ASN A 604 -28.82 -18.59 -13.40
CA ASN A 604 -29.78 -18.57 -14.54
C ASN A 604 -29.76 -19.76 -15.52
N SER A 605 -28.95 -20.82 -15.37
CA SER A 605 -29.19 -22.04 -16.17
C SER A 605 -30.17 -22.94 -15.41
N GLY A 606 -31.43 -22.90 -15.83
CA GLY A 606 -32.59 -23.47 -15.14
C GLY A 606 -32.43 -24.88 -14.60
N VAL A 607 -33.06 -25.09 -13.44
CA VAL A 607 -33.71 -26.31 -12.97
C VAL A 607 -33.51 -27.51 -13.92
N GLY A 608 -32.50 -28.31 -13.60
CA GLY A 608 -32.10 -29.48 -14.38
C GLY A 608 -31.40 -30.53 -13.54
N GLY A 609 -32.03 -30.93 -12.43
CA GLY A 609 -31.90 -32.25 -11.81
C GLY A 609 -30.49 -32.73 -11.41
N ILE A 610 -30.15 -32.54 -10.13
CA ILE A 610 -29.49 -33.63 -9.40
C ILE A 610 -30.56 -34.70 -9.22
N ARG A 611 -30.60 -35.70 -10.12
CA ARG A 611 -31.43 -36.89 -9.94
C ARG A 611 -30.92 -37.61 -8.69
N ARG A 612 -31.76 -37.65 -7.66
CA ARG A 612 -31.73 -38.72 -6.66
C ARG A 612 -32.07 -40.05 -7.31
#